data_AF-A0A5N8HEA9-F1
#
_entry.id   AF-A0A5N8HEA9-F1
#
_cell.length_a   1.000
_cell.length_b   1.000
_cell.length_c   1.000
_cell.angle_alpha   90.00
_cell.angle_beta   90.00
_cell.angle_gamma   90.00
#
_symmetry.space_group_name_H-M   'P 1'
#
loop_
_entity.id
_entity.type
_entity.pdbx_description
1 polymer ?
#
loop_
_entity_poly.entity_id
_entity_poly.type
_entity_poly.pdbx_seq_one_letter_code
_entity_poly.pdbx_strand_id
1 'polypeptide(L)'
;MKAAAKTQKPKRQEEHANFISWRFALLCGCILLALAFLLGRVAWLQVISPDMLVKEGDMRSLRVQQVSTSRGMITDRSGRPLAVSVPV
;
A
#
# COMPACT_ATOMS: atom_id res chain seq x y z
N MET A 1 48.08 16.55 -59.04
CA MET A 1 46.65 16.76 -58.75
C MET A 1 46.44 16.52 -57.25
N LYS A 2 45.79 17.47 -56.57
CA LYS A 2 45.77 17.62 -55.10
C LYS A 2 45.12 16.41 -54.40
N ALA A 3 45.81 15.88 -53.38
CA ALA A 3 45.26 14.90 -52.46
C ALA A 3 44.19 15.53 -51.57
N ALA A 4 43.08 14.82 -51.37
CA ALA A 4 41.94 15.26 -50.57
C ALA A 4 42.30 15.41 -49.09
N ALA A 5 42.08 16.59 -48.53
CA ALA A 5 42.27 16.86 -47.11
C ALA A 5 41.14 16.19 -46.30
N LYS A 6 41.53 15.30 -45.40
CA LYS A 6 40.67 14.49 -44.53
C LYS A 6 40.03 15.37 -43.46
N THR A 7 38.70 15.44 -43.43
CA THR A 7 37.89 16.15 -42.43
C THR A 7 38.11 15.54 -41.03
N GLN A 8 38.58 16.35 -40.08
CA GLN A 8 38.68 15.94 -38.66
C GLN A 8 37.28 15.88 -38.04
N LYS A 9 36.92 14.73 -37.47
CA LYS A 9 35.72 14.57 -36.63
C LYS A 9 36.03 15.07 -35.20
N PRO A 10 35.10 15.76 -34.52
CA PRO A 10 35.31 16.20 -33.14
C PRO A 10 35.40 14.96 -32.23
N LYS A 11 36.48 14.90 -31.45
CA LYS A 11 36.72 13.89 -30.43
C LYS A 11 35.72 14.17 -29.30
N ARG A 12 34.70 13.33 -29.16
CA ARG A 12 33.76 13.39 -28.01
C ARG A 12 34.61 13.24 -26.76
N GLN A 13 34.75 14.34 -26.02
CA GLN A 13 35.35 14.33 -24.69
C GLN A 13 34.45 13.46 -23.82
N GLU A 14 34.90 12.24 -23.55
CA GLU A 14 34.35 11.46 -22.46
C GLU A 14 34.74 12.22 -21.19
N GLU A 15 33.76 12.80 -20.52
CA GLU A 15 33.96 13.26 -19.15
C GLU A 15 34.38 12.03 -18.35
N HIS A 16 35.68 11.92 -18.09
CA HIS A 16 36.20 11.12 -17.00
C HIS A 16 35.76 11.81 -15.70
N ALA A 17 34.46 11.80 -15.45
CA ALA A 17 33.96 11.87 -14.10
C ALA A 17 34.69 10.75 -13.36
N ASN A 18 35.43 11.09 -12.31
CA ASN A 18 36.13 10.14 -11.47
C ASN A 18 35.08 9.27 -10.76
N PHE A 19 34.48 8.33 -11.49
CA PHE A 19 33.50 7.39 -10.99
C PHE A 19 34.28 6.31 -10.27
N ILE A 20 34.59 6.56 -8.99
CA ILE A 20 35.09 5.50 -8.12
C ILE A 20 33.96 4.50 -7.94
N SER A 21 33.95 3.45 -8.77
CA SER A 21 32.89 2.45 -8.84
C SER A 21 32.62 1.78 -7.48
N TRP A 22 33.64 1.65 -6.63
CA TRP A 22 33.48 1.12 -5.27
C TRP A 22 32.63 2.02 -4.36
N ARG A 23 32.79 3.35 -4.44
CA ARG A 23 31.99 4.30 -3.65
C ARG A 23 30.53 4.28 -4.10
N PHE A 24 30.31 4.18 -5.41
CA PHE A 24 28.98 4.06 -5.97
C PHE A 24 28.31 2.73 -5.56
N ALA A 25 29.02 1.61 -5.66
CA ALA A 25 28.51 0.30 -5.24
C ALA A 25 28.21 0.24 -3.73
N LEU A 26 29.08 0.82 -2.89
CA LEU A 26 28.85 0.92 -1.46
C LEU A 26 27.60 1.76 -1.14
N LEU A 27 27.45 2.92 -1.80
CA LEU A 27 26.28 3.77 -1.64
C LEU A 27 24.99 3.05 -2.04
N CYS A 28 24.97 2.39 -3.20
CA CYS A 28 23.84 1.56 -3.63
C CYS A 28 23.56 0.42 -2.63
N GLY A 29 24.59 -0.25 -2.13
CA GLY A 29 24.47 -1.29 -1.12
C GLY A 29 23.83 -0.78 0.17
N CYS A 30 24.27 0.37 0.67
CA CYS A 30 23.67 1.01 1.85
C CYS A 30 22.18 1.36 1.63
N ILE A 31 21.83 1.88 0.45
CA ILE A 31 20.43 2.19 0.11
C ILE A 31 19.59 0.92 0.09
N LEU A 32 20.08 -0.15 -0.55
CA LEU A 32 19.39 -1.43 -0.62
C LEU A 32 19.23 -2.05 0.78
N LEU A 33 20.25 -2.00 1.63
CA LEU A 33 20.18 -2.47 3.01
C LEU A 33 19.17 -1.66 3.83
N ALA A 34 19.14 -0.34 3.69
CA ALA A 34 18.17 0.51 4.37
C ALA A 34 16.72 0.18 3.94
N LEU A 35 16.49 -0.02 2.65
CA LEU A 35 15.19 -0.44 2.12
C LEU A 35 14.80 -1.83 2.64
N ALA A 36 15.72 -2.80 2.61
CA ALA A 36 15.48 -4.14 3.14
C ALA A 36 15.15 -4.11 4.63
N PHE A 37 15.84 -3.27 5.41
CA PHE A 37 15.56 -3.09 6.84
C PHE A 37 14.16 -2.51 7.08
N LEU A 38 13.75 -1.50 6.31
CA LEU A 38 12.40 -0.93 6.38
C LEU A 38 11.34 -1.99 6.04
N LEU A 39 11.54 -2.76 4.97
CA LEU A 39 10.65 -3.86 4.59
C LEU A 39 10.56 -4.92 5.71
N GLY A 40 11.69 -5.32 6.28
CA GLY A 40 11.73 -6.23 7.42
C GLY A 40 10.98 -5.68 8.63
N ARG A 41 11.10 -4.38 8.90
CA ARG A 41 10.38 -3.73 10.00
C ARG A 41 8.87 -3.72 9.76
N VAL A 42 8.43 -3.44 8.53
CA VAL A 42 7.02 -3.51 8.13
C VAL A 42 6.50 -4.94 8.26
N ALA A 43 7.24 -5.92 7.75
CA ALA A 43 6.88 -7.33 7.87
C ALA A 43 6.75 -7.76 9.34
N TRP A 44 7.62 -7.30 10.25
CA TRP A 44 7.49 -7.56 11.67
C TRP A 44 6.16 -7.04 12.24
N LEU A 45 5.83 -5.79 11.94
CA LEU A 45 4.60 -5.16 12.43
C LEU A 45 3.34 -5.79 11.84
N GLN A 46 3.39 -6.24 10.59
CA GLN A 46 2.21 -6.78 9.89
C GLN A 46 2.03 -8.29 10.05
N VAL A 47 3.12 -9.05 10.22
CA VAL A 47 3.07 -10.53 10.26
C VAL A 47 3.23 -11.05 11.69
N ILE A 48 4.21 -10.54 12.45
CA ILE A 48 4.50 -11.05 13.80
C ILE A 48 3.64 -10.38 14.88
N SER A 49 3.39 -9.07 14.77
CA SER A 49 2.63 -8.33 15.79
C SER A 49 1.55 -7.40 15.21
N PRO A 50 0.60 -7.92 14.40
CA PRO A 50 -0.46 -7.11 13.81
C PRO A 50 -1.57 -6.72 14.79
N ASP A 51 -1.72 -7.44 15.92
CA ASP A 51 -2.92 -7.39 16.76
C ASP A 51 -3.30 -5.99 17.23
N MET A 52 -2.32 -5.17 17.59
CA MET A 52 -2.56 -3.80 18.03
C MET A 52 -3.12 -2.92 16.89
N LEU A 53 -2.54 -3.03 15.69
CA LEU A 53 -2.96 -2.25 14.53
C LEU A 53 -4.33 -2.69 14.02
N VAL A 54 -4.59 -4.00 14.02
CA VAL A 54 -5.90 -4.57 13.67
C VAL A 54 -6.97 -4.10 14.65
N LYS A 55 -6.69 -4.17 15.96
CA LYS A 55 -7.61 -3.69 17.00
C LYS A 55 -7.95 -2.20 16.83
N GLU A 56 -6.98 -1.36 16.51
CA GLU A 56 -7.23 0.07 16.25
C GLU A 56 -8.07 0.30 14.98
N GLY A 57 -7.86 -0.50 13.94
CA GLY A 57 -8.69 -0.52 12.73
C GLY A 57 -10.13 -0.93 13.04
N ASP A 58 -10.31 -2.03 13.78
CA ASP A 58 -11.61 -2.55 14.17
C ASP A 58 -12.38 -1.54 15.03
N MET A 59 -11.74 -0.89 15.99
CA MET A 59 -12.42 0.12 16.83
C MET A 59 -12.99 1.30 16.01
N ARG A 60 -12.38 1.64 14.87
CA ARG A 60 -12.86 2.74 14.01
C ARG A 60 -13.91 2.29 13.01
N SER A 61 -13.77 1.08 12.48
CA SER A 61 -14.55 0.62 11.32
C SER A 61 -15.58 -0.45 11.65
N LEU A 62 -15.33 -1.29 12.65
CA LEU A 62 -16.22 -2.38 13.03
C LEU A 62 -17.35 -1.84 13.90
N ARG A 63 -18.57 -1.87 13.36
CA ARG A 63 -19.80 -1.54 14.10
C ARG A 63 -20.69 -2.76 14.17
N VAL A 64 -20.98 -3.19 15.38
CA VAL A 64 -21.96 -4.26 15.62
C VAL A 64 -23.35 -3.62 15.60
N GLN A 65 -24.10 -3.82 14.51
CA GLN A 65 -25.53 -3.51 14.49
C GLN A 65 -26.31 -4.70 15.02
N GLN A 66 -27.05 -4.48 16.10
CA GLN A 66 -28.02 -5.46 16.57
C GLN A 66 -29.20 -5.45 15.59
N VAL A 67 -29.44 -6.57 14.93
CA VAL A 67 -30.65 -6.75 14.12
C VAL A 67 -31.81 -6.88 15.09
N SER A 68 -32.68 -5.88 15.14
CA SER A 68 -33.87 -5.94 15.96
C SER A 68 -34.80 -7.04 15.44
N THR A 69 -35.24 -7.94 16.33
CA THR A 69 -36.29 -8.89 15.97
C THR A 69 -37.60 -8.11 15.86
N SER A 70 -38.25 -8.20 14.70
CA SER A 70 -39.58 -7.62 14.51
C SER A 70 -40.61 -8.36 15.38
N ARG A 71 -41.53 -7.61 15.99
CA ARG A 71 -42.63 -8.19 16.75
C ARG A 71 -43.58 -8.93 15.80
N GLY A 72 -44.16 -10.05 16.27
CA GLY A 72 -45.18 -10.77 15.51
C GLY A 72 -46.43 -9.91 15.24
N MET A 73 -47.02 -10.10 14.07
CA MET A 73 -48.28 -9.46 13.68
C MET A 73 -49.45 -10.07 14.47
N ILE A 74 -50.28 -9.22 15.07
CA ILE A 74 -51.54 -9.68 15.68
C ILE A 74 -52.62 -9.59 14.60
N THR A 75 -53.30 -10.70 14.34
CA THR A 75 -54.40 -10.79 13.37
C THR A 75 -55.71 -11.15 14.05
N ASP A 76 -56.82 -10.65 13.51
CA ASP A 76 -58.17 -11.06 13.89
C ASP A 76 -58.48 -12.48 13.34
N ARG A 77 -59.57 -13.11 13.80
CA ARG A 77 -60.06 -14.41 13.30
C ARG A 77 -60.30 -14.46 11.78
N SER A 78 -60.52 -13.30 11.16
CA SER A 78 -60.69 -13.13 9.72
C SER A 78 -59.36 -12.95 8.97
N GLY A 79 -58.21 -13.04 9.66
CA GLY A 79 -56.88 -12.82 9.10
C GLY A 79 -56.50 -11.36 8.91
N ARG A 80 -57.35 -10.41 9.33
CA ARG A 80 -57.08 -8.97 9.19
C ARG A 80 -56.04 -8.52 10.22
N PRO A 81 -54.99 -7.76 9.83
CA PRO A 81 -53.97 -7.28 10.75
C PRO A 81 -54.54 -6.21 11.69
N LEU A 82 -54.27 -6.34 12.99
CA LEU A 82 -54.66 -5.41 14.05
C LEU A 82 -53.46 -4.64 14.63
N ALA A 83 -52.27 -5.25 14.65
CA ALA A 83 -51.03 -4.59 15.08
C ALA A 83 -49.84 -5.10 14.28
N VAL A 84 -49.00 -4.16 13.80
CA VAL A 84 -47.81 -4.43 12.98
C VAL A 84 -46.62 -3.59 13.46
N SER A 85 -45.41 -4.14 13.42
CA SER A 85 -44.16 -3.40 13.64
C SER A 85 -43.63 -2.87 12.31
N VAL A 86 -43.63 -1.54 12.18
CA VAL A 86 -43.07 -0.83 11.02
C VAL A 86 -41.74 -0.19 11.45
N PRO A 87 -40.63 -0.42 10.75
CA PRO A 87 -39.41 0.33 11.01
C PRO A 87 -39.66 1.80 10.65
N VAL A 88 -39.34 2.70 11.58
CA VAL A 88 -39.36 4.16 11.37
C VAL A 88 -37.99 4.64 10.96
#